data_AF-A0A7V0JEC4-F1
#
_entry.id   AF-A0A7V0JEC4-F1
#
_cell.length_a   1.000
_cell.length_b   1.000
_cell.length_c   1.000
_cell.angle_alpha   90.00
_cell.angle_beta   90.00
_cell.angle_gamma   90.00
#
_symmetry.space_group_name_H-M   'P 1'
#
loop_
_entity.id
_entity.type
_entity.pdbx_description
1 polymer ?
#
loop_
_entity_poly.entity_id
_entity_poly.type
_entity_poly.pdbx_seq_one_letter_code
_entity_poly.pdbx_strand_id
1 'polypeptide(L)' 'MITDTEIKTKGVCVLTQYLGDVEAERFIALIQREPFNYTEWHQGLDEKLSIKEISQEAMFLRKKKTPPE' A
#
# COMPACT_ATOMS: atom_id res chain seq x y z
N MET A 1 -6.16 17.93 -7.96
CA MET A 1 -5.78 16.54 -8.29
C MET A 1 -4.43 16.62 -8.97
N ILE A 2 -3.46 15.83 -8.54
CA ILE A 2 -2.17 15.75 -9.24
C ILE A 2 -2.43 15.06 -10.59
N THR A 3 -1.84 15.55 -11.67
CA THR A 3 -1.96 14.95 -13.01
C THR A 3 -1.10 13.69 -13.13
N ASP A 4 -1.45 12.83 -14.09
CA ASP A 4 -0.69 11.62 -14.40
C ASP A 4 0.78 11.90 -14.72
N THR A 5 1.05 13.04 -15.36
CA THR A 5 2.43 13.48 -15.65
C THR A 5 3.15 13.86 -14.36
N GLU A 6 2.53 14.67 -13.50
CA GLU A 6 3.15 15.12 -12.26
C GLU A 6 3.43 13.96 -11.29
N ILE A 7 2.53 12.97 -11.19
CA ILE A 7 2.76 11.80 -10.32
C ILE A 7 3.90 10.92 -10.86
N LYS A 8 4.01 10.75 -12.18
CA LYS A 8 5.10 9.99 -12.79
C LYS A 8 6.45 10.69 -12.60
N THR A 9 6.52 12.00 -12.83
CA THR A 9 7.75 12.78 -12.62
C THR A 9 8.20 12.69 -11.17
N LYS A 10 7.29 12.86 -10.20
CA LYS A 10 7.61 12.69 -8.78
C LYS A 10 8.09 11.28 -8.44
N GLY A 11 7.44 10.26 -9.01
CA GLY A 11 7.83 8.86 -8.83
C GLY A 11 9.26 8.58 -9.28
N VAL A 12 9.66 9.08 -10.46
CA VAL A 12 11.04 8.93 -10.97
C VAL A 12 12.05 9.64 -10.07
N CYS A 13 11.75 10.86 -9.59
CA CYS A 13 12.61 11.56 -8.63
C CYS A 13 12.80 10.77 -7.33
N VAL A 14 11.74 10.16 -6.80
CA VAL A 14 11.83 9.33 -5.59
C VAL A 14 12.68 8.09 -5.86
N LEU A 15 12.43 7.38 -6.95
CA LEU A 15 13.19 6.17 -7.30
C LEU A 15 14.68 6.47 -7.46
N THR A 16 15.04 7.51 -8.21
CA THR A 16 16.44 7.92 -8.41
C THR A 16 17.11 8.35 -7.11
N GLN A 17 16.40 9.06 -6.22
CA GLN A 17 16.94 9.48 -4.92
C GLN A 17 17.30 8.29 -4.00
N TYR A 18 16.50 7.21 -4.01
CA TYR A 18 16.68 6.10 -3.08
C TYR A 18 17.42 4.90 -3.66
N LEU A 19 17.34 4.69 -4.98
CA LEU A 19 17.95 3.55 -5.66
C LEU A 19 19.19 3.93 -6.49
N GLY A 20 19.35 5.23 -6.82
CA GLY A 20 20.30 5.70 -7.82
C GLY A 20 19.78 5.50 -9.26
N ASP A 21 20.41 6.17 -10.21
CA ASP A 21 19.90 6.27 -11.59
C ASP A 21 19.79 4.89 -12.28
N VAL A 22 20.82 4.06 -12.16
CA VAL A 22 20.88 2.74 -12.82
C VAL A 22 19.80 1.78 -12.31
N GLU A 23 19.64 1.68 -10.98
CA GLU A 23 18.64 0.77 -10.39
C GLU A 23 17.22 1.32 -10.53
N ALA A 24 17.03 2.64 -10.57
CA ALA A 24 15.74 3.26 -10.87
C ALA A 24 15.27 2.92 -12.29
N GLU A 25 16.16 3.01 -13.29
CA GLU A 25 15.84 2.61 -14.67
C GLU A 25 15.51 1.12 -14.75
N ARG A 26 16.30 0.27 -14.10
CA ARG A 26 16.06 -1.17 -14.04
C ARG A 26 14.71 -1.50 -13.39
N PHE A 27 14.36 -0.82 -12.30
CA PHE A 27 13.06 -0.97 -11.64
C PHE A 27 11.91 -0.64 -12.59
N ILE A 28 11.99 0.50 -13.30
CA ILE A 28 10.96 0.89 -14.27
C ILE A 28 10.84 -0.14 -15.39
N ALA A 29 11.96 -0.65 -15.90
CA ALA A 29 11.97 -1.69 -16.92
C ALA A 29 11.33 -3.00 -16.44
N LEU A 30 11.54 -3.40 -15.18
CA LEU A 30 10.92 -4.60 -14.61
C LEU A 30 9.40 -4.43 -14.47
N ILE A 31 8.93 -3.31 -13.94
CA ILE A 31 7.51 -3.00 -13.79
C ILE A 31 6.78 -2.92 -15.15
N GLN A 32 7.48 -2.54 -16.22
CA GLN A 32 6.91 -2.55 -17.58
C GLN A 32 6.84 -3.95 -18.20
N ARG A 33 7.77 -4.85 -17.83
CA ARG A 33 7.86 -6.21 -18.38
C ARG A 33 6.93 -7.18 -17.66
N GLU A 34 6.76 -7.00 -16.36
CA GLU A 34 5.98 -7.87 -15.51
C GLU A 34 4.84 -7.08 -14.86
N PRO A 35 3.58 -7.55 -14.97
CA PRO A 35 2.47 -6.88 -14.31
C PRO A 35 2.69 -6.89 -12.80
N PHE A 36 2.79 -5.70 -12.21
CA PHE A 36 2.91 -5.55 -10.77
C PHE A 36 1.65 -6.09 -10.07
N ASN A 37 1.82 -7.09 -9.20
CA ASN A 37 0.71 -7.65 -8.44
C ASN A 37 0.36 -6.74 -7.26
N TYR A 38 -0.58 -5.81 -7.51
CA TYR A 38 -1.10 -4.90 -6.49
C TYR A 38 -1.69 -5.64 -5.28
N THR A 39 -2.32 -6.81 -5.49
CA THR A 39 -2.93 -7.60 -4.42
C THR A 39 -1.88 -8.16 -3.47
N GLU A 40 -0.79 -8.72 -4.01
CA GLU A 40 0.32 -9.23 -3.19
C GLU A 40 1.02 -8.11 -2.43
N TRP A 41 1.28 -6.98 -3.10
CA TRP A 41 1.90 -5.82 -2.44
C TRP A 41 1.05 -5.26 -1.31
N HIS A 42 -0.27 -5.13 -1.52
CA HIS A 42 -1.19 -4.61 -0.51
C HIS A 42 -1.33 -5.55 0.70
N GLN A 43 -1.35 -6.87 0.47
CA GLN A 43 -1.40 -7.85 1.55
C GLN A 43 -0.19 -7.74 2.49
N GLY A 44 0.98 -7.41 1.97
CA GLY A 44 2.18 -7.16 2.78
C GLY A 44 2.11 -5.87 3.62
N LEU A 45 1.25 -4.92 3.26
CA LEU A 45 1.01 -3.69 4.03
C LEU A 45 -0.06 -3.88 5.13
N ASP A 46 -0.98 -4.83 4.92
CA ASP A 46 -2.10 -5.17 5.80
C ASP A 46 -1.72 -6.09 6.98
N GLU A 47 -0.43 -6.35 7.23
CA GLU A 47 0.05 -7.02 8.46
C GLU A 47 -0.28 -6.27 9.76
N LYS A 48 -1.10 -5.22 9.71
CA LYS A 48 -1.54 -4.44 10.86
C LYS A 48 -2.92 -4.77 11.41
N LEU A 49 -3.56 -5.88 11.05
CA LEU A 49 -4.48 -6.66 11.90
C LEU A 49 -5.14 -7.74 11.02
N SER A 50 -5.04 -9.01 11.43
CA SER A 50 -5.79 -10.10 10.81
C SER A 50 -7.29 -9.78 10.79
N ILE A 51 -8.02 -10.25 9.77
CA ILE A 51 -9.50 -10.18 9.68
C ILE A 51 -10.15 -10.64 11.01
N LYS A 52 -9.54 -11.61 11.69
CA LYS A 52 -9.95 -12.08 13.01
C LYS A 52 -9.86 -11.00 14.08
N GLU A 53 -8.79 -10.22 14.09
CA GLU A 53 -8.56 -9.15 15.06
C GLU A 53 -9.45 -7.93 14.75
N ILE A 54 -9.68 -7.61 13.48
CA ILE A 54 -10.67 -6.61 13.04
C ILE A 54 -12.07 -7.01 13.53
N SER A 55 -12.44 -8.29 13.38
CA SER A 55 -13.71 -8.82 13.85
C SER A 55 -13.85 -8.77 15.38
N GLN A 56 -12.77 -9.11 16.11
CA GLN A 56 -12.75 -9.01 17.57
C GLN A 56 -12.90 -7.56 18.06
N GLU A 57 -12.22 -6.61 17.43
CA GLU A 57 -12.33 -5.19 17.78
C GLU A 57 -13.73 -4.65 17.48
N ALA A 58 -14.31 -5.02 16.33
CA ALA A 58 -15.70 -4.67 16.00
C ALA A 58 -16.70 -5.23 17.02
N MET A 59 -16.50 -6.47 17.50
CA MET A 59 -17.34 -7.06 18.56
C MET A 59 -17.16 -6.37 19.91
N PHE A 60 -15.93 -5.98 20.27
CA PHE A 60 -15.63 -5.25 21.49
C PHE A 60 -16.30 -3.87 21.51
N LEU A 61 -16.18 -3.12 20.41
CA LEU A 61 -16.84 -1.83 20.21
C LEU A 61 -18.37 -1.95 20.26
N ARG A 62 -18.93 -3.05 19.71
CA ARG A 62 -20.38 -3.31 19.78
C ARG A 62 -20.85 -3.56 21.22
N LYS A 63 -20.12 -4.38 21.99
CA LYS A 63 -20.45 -4.66 23.40
C LYS A 63 -20.39 -3.41 24.29
N LYS A 64 -19.46 -2.49 24.02
CA LYS A 64 -19.37 -1.21 24.76
C LYS A 64 -20.53 -0.25 24.49
N LYS A 65 -21.24 -0.41 23.37
CA LYS A 65 -22.37 0.45 22.98
C LYS A 65 -23.74 -0.06 23.44
N THR A 66 -23.83 -1.26 24.03
CA THR A 66 -25.09 -1.77 24.59
C THR A 66 -25.22 -1.30 26.04
N PRO A 67 -26.14 -0.39 26.39
CA PRO A 67 -26.48 -0.15 27.79
C PRO A 67 -27.12 -1.43 28.35
N PRO A 68 -26.86 -1.81 29.62
CA PRO A 68 -27.65 -2.85 30.27
C PRO A 68 -29.11 -2.38 30.38
N GLU A 69 -30.05 -3.23 29.94
CA GLU A 69 -31.48 -3.11 30.23
C GLU A 69 -31.76 -3.28 31.74
#